data_AF-A0A9E7SC46-F1
#
_entry.id   AF-A0A9E7SC46-F1
#
_cell.length_a   1.000
_cell.length_b   1.000
_cell.length_c   1.000
_cell.angle_alpha   90.00
_cell.angle_beta   90.00
_cell.angle_gamma   90.00
#
_symmetry.space_group_name_H-M   'P 1'
#
loop_
_entity.id
_entity.type
_entity.pdbx_description
1 polymer ?
#
loop_
_entity_poly.entity_id
_entity_poly.type
_entity_poly.pdbx_seq_one_letter_code
_entity_poly.pdbx_strand_id
1 'polypeptide(L)'
;MKKILGLLVVFIFILSSFSFSAAQSFSGKKVLILKNVNAWNSNANEMVLTQMGISYDVMTASQLNSLSLSDLINTYDMILIVSDQDQTFYNDLGPQMSKLEDFARAGGALEIHAANWGWHGGVWTTPLPGGVEILQSYSYYDYLVKNGTWLYSTYASHGYLTNVPTGANVITVQGNGATPNYNRPSTISYPLGNGQVMVTGLTIEYSVKYSGAVWVDFLKWMIKTNLGYKPTPVPVSPGRIGPSQYFLLNYIYNTRYHRELARFNELYNSPEAGELSNETLEGALHYKTLAEEFYEKAGEYGPIATNLNSFRVFISLRQAYFAISDAVDTLEDALE
;
A
#
# COMPACT_ATOMS: atom_id res chain seq x y z
N MET A 1 31.12 -59.60 5.36
CA MET A 1 31.49 -58.17 5.35
C MET A 1 30.99 -57.52 4.06
N LYS A 2 29.97 -56.66 4.19
CA LYS A 2 29.61 -55.48 3.39
C LYS A 2 28.10 -55.27 3.50
N LYS A 3 27.75 -54.37 4.41
CA LYS A 3 26.44 -53.71 4.51
C LYS A 3 26.26 -52.84 3.27
N ILE A 4 25.02 -52.61 2.83
CA ILE A 4 24.44 -51.39 2.25
C ILE A 4 23.03 -51.78 1.78
N LEU A 5 21.94 -51.05 1.96
CA LEU A 5 21.48 -50.04 2.92
C LEU A 5 20.01 -49.86 2.49
N GLY A 6 19.07 -50.02 3.41
CA GLY A 6 17.65 -49.78 3.13
C GLY A 6 17.42 -48.31 2.79
N LEU A 7 16.67 -48.05 1.72
CA LEU A 7 16.22 -46.73 1.32
C LEU A 7 15.11 -46.28 2.29
N LEU A 8 15.47 -45.58 3.36
CA LEU A 8 14.52 -44.87 4.21
C LEU A 8 14.30 -43.48 3.60
N VAL A 9 13.17 -43.29 2.92
CA VAL A 9 12.73 -41.97 2.45
C VAL A 9 12.27 -41.18 3.68
N VAL A 10 13.11 -40.25 4.14
CA VAL A 10 12.75 -39.27 5.17
C VAL A 10 12.06 -38.10 4.48
N PHE A 11 10.73 -38.00 4.65
CA PHE A 11 10.01 -36.77 4.38
C PHE A 11 10.38 -35.74 5.45
N ILE A 12 11.24 -34.79 5.09
CA ILE A 12 11.47 -33.59 5.90
C ILE A 12 10.26 -32.68 5.68
N PHE A 13 9.27 -32.76 6.59
CA PHE A 13 8.36 -31.65 6.79
C PHE A 13 9.16 -30.51 7.41
N ILE A 14 9.50 -29.50 6.60
CA ILE A 14 9.89 -28.19 7.12
C ILE A 14 8.61 -27.59 7.71
N LEU A 15 8.30 -27.95 8.96
CA LEU A 15 7.49 -27.11 9.82
C LEU A 15 8.30 -25.82 9.97
N SER A 16 7.93 -24.80 9.21
CA SER A 16 8.30 -23.43 9.52
C SER A 16 7.82 -23.18 10.95
N SER A 17 8.76 -23.22 11.89
CA SER A 17 8.54 -22.82 13.26
C SER A 17 8.13 -21.36 13.24
N PHE A 18 6.82 -21.11 13.26
CA PHE A 18 6.28 -19.82 13.67
C PHE A 18 6.87 -19.55 15.04
N SER A 19 7.83 -18.63 15.10
CA SER A 19 8.14 -17.98 16.37
C SER A 19 6.87 -17.21 16.74
N PHE A 20 6.03 -17.82 17.58
CA PHE A 20 4.93 -17.14 18.22
C PHE A 20 5.54 -16.08 19.12
N SER A 21 5.74 -14.89 18.58
CA SER A 21 5.87 -13.68 19.39
C SER A 21 4.67 -13.69 20.35
N ALA A 22 4.92 -13.54 21.65
CA ALA A 22 3.88 -13.59 22.67
C ALA A 22 2.66 -12.80 22.19
N ALA A 23 1.48 -13.43 22.22
CA ALA A 23 0.26 -12.80 21.74
C ALA A 23 0.13 -11.43 22.41
N GLN A 24 0.24 -10.35 21.61
CA GLN A 24 0.00 -9.01 22.09
C GLN A 24 -1.41 -9.00 22.69
N SER A 25 -1.50 -8.82 24.00
CA SER A 25 -2.78 -8.75 24.68
C SER A 25 -3.45 -7.43 24.33
N PHE A 26 -4.64 -7.49 23.75
CA PHE A 26 -5.53 -6.34 23.55
C PHE A 26 -6.54 -6.20 24.69
N SER A 27 -6.28 -6.85 25.83
CA SER A 27 -7.09 -6.70 27.03
C SER A 27 -7.12 -5.23 27.46
N GLY A 28 -8.32 -4.70 27.66
CA GLY A 28 -8.55 -3.29 28.00
C GLY A 28 -8.59 -2.34 26.80
N LYS A 29 -8.33 -2.80 25.58
CA LYS A 29 -8.53 -1.98 24.37
C LYS A 29 -10.00 -1.89 24.00
N LYS A 30 -10.43 -0.72 23.56
CA LYS A 30 -11.82 -0.47 23.13
C LYS A 30 -11.89 0.17 21.75
N VAL A 31 -12.76 -0.36 20.89
CA VAL A 31 -12.97 0.10 19.52
C VAL A 31 -14.34 0.76 19.38
N LEU A 32 -14.43 1.89 18.68
CA LEU A 32 -15.70 2.44 18.21
C LEU A 32 -15.91 2.04 16.76
N ILE A 33 -16.99 1.31 16.46
CA ILE A 33 -17.41 1.01 15.09
C ILE A 33 -18.41 2.06 14.64
N LEU A 34 -18.12 2.75 13.54
CA LEU A 34 -19.00 3.75 12.94
C LEU A 34 -19.72 3.17 11.72
N LYS A 35 -21.04 3.08 11.82
CA LYS A 35 -21.94 2.67 10.73
C LYS A 35 -23.39 3.03 10.98
N ASN A 36 -24.14 3.27 9.92
CA ASN A 36 -25.60 3.28 9.93
C ASN A 36 -26.17 1.89 9.60
N VAL A 37 -25.52 1.18 8.68
CA VAL A 37 -25.96 -0.11 8.15
C VAL A 37 -24.82 -1.10 8.06
N ASN A 38 -25.13 -2.40 8.01
CA ASN A 38 -24.13 -3.42 7.75
C ASN A 38 -23.72 -3.38 6.26
N ALA A 39 -22.47 -3.01 5.99
CA ALA A 39 -21.87 -3.15 4.65
C ALA A 39 -22.13 -4.55 4.11
N TRP A 40 -22.71 -4.66 2.92
CA TRP A 40 -22.97 -5.96 2.27
C TRP A 40 -23.80 -6.94 3.12
N ASN A 41 -24.63 -6.42 4.02
CA ASN A 41 -25.37 -7.20 5.01
C ASN A 41 -24.46 -8.13 5.83
N SER A 42 -23.26 -7.65 6.19
CA SER A 42 -22.23 -8.38 6.92
C SER A 42 -21.88 -7.66 8.23
N ASN A 43 -21.75 -8.43 9.31
CA ASN A 43 -21.26 -7.97 10.62
C ASN A 43 -19.81 -8.43 10.86
N ALA A 44 -19.01 -8.53 9.79
CA ALA A 44 -17.66 -9.07 9.81
C ALA A 44 -16.75 -8.39 10.85
N ASN A 45 -16.81 -7.06 10.97
CA ASN A 45 -15.99 -6.29 11.89
C ASN A 45 -16.27 -6.68 13.35
N GLU A 46 -17.55 -6.71 13.75
CA GLU A 46 -17.96 -7.16 15.09
C GLU A 46 -17.59 -8.61 15.37
N MET A 47 -17.82 -9.49 14.40
CA MET A 47 -17.46 -10.90 14.52
C MET A 47 -15.96 -11.05 14.78
N VAL A 48 -15.10 -10.36 14.03
CA VAL A 48 -13.65 -10.45 14.18
C VAL A 48 -13.19 -9.84 15.50
N LEU A 49 -13.70 -8.67 15.90
CA LEU A 49 -13.39 -8.06 17.19
C LEU A 49 -13.78 -8.99 18.37
N THR A 50 -14.96 -9.61 18.29
CA THR A 50 -15.42 -10.61 19.27
C THR A 50 -14.50 -11.82 19.33
N GLN A 51 -14.08 -12.36 18.17
CA GLN A 51 -13.13 -13.47 18.11
C GLN A 51 -11.76 -13.11 18.70
N MET A 52 -11.35 -11.84 18.60
CA MET A 52 -10.11 -11.33 19.17
C MET A 52 -10.25 -10.96 20.66
N GLY A 53 -11.46 -11.01 21.23
CA GLY A 53 -11.72 -10.61 22.62
C GLY A 53 -11.57 -9.11 22.85
N ILE A 54 -11.78 -8.28 21.82
CA ILE A 54 -11.67 -6.83 21.89
C ILE A 54 -13.07 -6.23 22.09
N SER A 55 -13.22 -5.39 23.11
CA SER A 55 -14.48 -4.70 23.37
C SER A 55 -14.74 -3.62 22.33
N TYR A 56 -16.00 -3.45 21.95
CA TYR A 56 -16.40 -2.42 21.01
C TYR A 56 -17.77 -1.83 21.32
N ASP A 57 -17.98 -0.59 20.90
CA ASP A 57 -19.31 0.02 20.77
C ASP A 57 -19.63 0.21 19.29
N VAL A 58 -20.92 0.31 18.96
CA VAL A 58 -21.39 0.64 17.60
C VAL A 58 -22.16 1.95 17.67
N MET A 59 -21.83 2.91 16.82
CA MET A 59 -22.53 4.18 16.70
C MET A 59 -22.78 4.55 15.24
N THR A 60 -23.87 5.28 15.02
CA THR A 60 -24.12 5.97 13.75
C THR A 60 -23.24 7.22 13.63
N ALA A 61 -23.07 7.72 12.40
CA ALA A 61 -22.39 9.01 12.19
C ALA A 61 -23.13 10.16 12.89
N SER A 62 -24.46 10.11 12.95
CA SER A 62 -25.27 11.07 13.68
C SER A 62 -25.02 11.03 15.20
N GLN A 63 -24.89 9.85 15.80
CA GLN A 63 -24.58 9.70 17.23
C GLN A 63 -23.17 10.23 17.56
N LEU A 64 -22.19 10.04 16.68
CA LEU A 64 -20.84 10.58 16.83
C LEU A 64 -20.84 12.11 17.01
N ASN A 65 -21.79 12.83 16.41
CA ASN A 65 -21.89 14.29 16.53
C ASN A 65 -22.14 14.76 17.96
N SER A 66 -22.74 13.91 18.80
CA SER A 66 -22.99 14.22 20.21
C SER A 66 -21.77 14.06 21.12
N LEU A 67 -20.72 13.37 20.64
CA LEU A 67 -19.49 13.16 21.40
C LEU A 67 -18.46 14.26 21.12
N SER A 68 -17.85 14.75 22.20
CA SER A 68 -16.68 15.62 22.12
C SER A 68 -15.43 14.84 21.73
N LEU A 69 -14.39 15.52 21.26
CA LEU A 69 -13.08 14.91 21.02
C LEU A 69 -12.51 14.26 22.30
N SER A 70 -12.72 14.88 23.46
CA SER A 70 -12.23 14.34 24.74
C SER A 70 -12.94 13.04 25.11
N ASP A 71 -14.24 12.91 24.82
CA ASP A 71 -14.98 11.65 25.03
C ASP A 71 -14.38 10.53 24.19
N LEU A 72 -14.03 10.82 22.94
CA LEU A 72 -13.40 9.85 22.04
C LEU A 72 -12.02 9.40 22.56
N ILE A 73 -11.15 10.35 22.86
CA ILE A 73 -9.76 10.09 23.31
C ILE A 73 -9.75 9.29 24.62
N ASN A 74 -10.64 9.61 25.56
CA ASN A 74 -10.64 8.96 26.88
C ASN A 74 -11.32 7.58 26.88
N THR A 75 -12.03 7.22 25.81
CA THR A 75 -12.86 6.01 25.77
C THR A 75 -12.36 4.97 24.78
N TYR A 76 -11.85 5.40 23.63
CA TYR A 76 -11.53 4.51 22.52
C TYR A 76 -10.06 4.58 22.13
N ASP A 77 -9.49 3.42 21.85
CA ASP A 77 -8.13 3.31 21.30
C ASP A 77 -8.14 3.36 19.76
N MET A 78 -9.24 2.94 19.14
CA MET A 78 -9.41 2.93 17.70
C MET A 78 -10.84 3.26 17.30
N ILE A 79 -10.99 3.99 16.20
CA ILE A 79 -12.26 4.16 15.51
C ILE A 79 -12.17 3.41 14.18
N LEU A 80 -13.09 2.48 13.96
CA LEU A 80 -13.24 1.70 12.73
C LEU A 80 -14.46 2.22 11.97
N ILE A 81 -14.24 2.70 10.74
CA ILE A 81 -15.31 3.18 9.85
C ILE A 81 -15.63 2.09 8.85
N VAL A 82 -16.89 1.65 8.86
CA VAL A 82 -17.38 0.54 8.03
C VAL A 82 -17.64 1.01 6.60
N SER A 83 -17.40 0.13 5.63
CA SER A 83 -17.57 0.40 4.20
C SER A 83 -19.04 0.50 3.77
N ASP A 84 -19.32 0.78 2.50
CA ASP A 84 -20.65 0.70 1.84
C ASP A 84 -21.81 1.15 2.74
N GLN A 85 -21.81 2.43 3.10
CA GLN A 85 -22.89 3.04 3.87
C GLN A 85 -23.88 3.78 2.97
N ASP A 86 -25.04 4.13 3.52
CA ASP A 86 -25.99 5.03 2.87
C ASP A 86 -25.45 6.48 2.76
N GLN A 87 -26.07 7.30 1.91
CA GLN A 87 -25.60 8.69 1.72
C GLN A 87 -25.74 9.55 2.99
N THR A 88 -26.72 9.27 3.86
CA THR A 88 -26.90 10.01 5.11
C THR A 88 -25.69 9.82 6.02
N PHE A 89 -25.15 8.60 6.10
CA PHE A 89 -23.91 8.34 6.83
C PHE A 89 -22.77 9.24 6.37
N TYR A 90 -22.49 9.31 5.06
CA TYR A 90 -21.38 10.12 4.55
C TYR A 90 -21.62 11.63 4.73
N ASN A 91 -22.87 12.07 4.59
CA ASN A 91 -23.25 13.47 4.84
C ASN A 91 -23.05 13.86 6.31
N ASP A 92 -23.38 12.96 7.24
CA ASP A 92 -23.20 13.19 8.68
C ASP A 92 -21.73 13.07 9.11
N LEU A 93 -20.97 12.16 8.49
CA LEU A 93 -19.57 11.90 8.81
C LEU A 93 -18.63 12.98 8.28
N GLY A 94 -18.87 13.50 7.07
CA GLY A 94 -18.00 14.48 6.41
C GLY A 94 -17.63 15.68 7.29
N PRO A 95 -18.59 16.37 7.93
CA PRO A 95 -18.32 17.47 8.86
C PRO A 95 -17.51 17.07 10.11
N GLN A 96 -17.44 15.78 10.46
CA GLN A 96 -16.70 15.27 11.62
C GLN A 96 -15.25 14.89 11.28
N MET A 97 -14.82 15.02 10.02
CA MET A 97 -13.50 14.50 9.60
C MET A 97 -12.35 15.11 10.40
N SER A 98 -12.38 16.43 10.64
CA SER A 98 -11.36 17.11 11.46
C SER A 98 -11.29 16.54 12.88
N LYS A 99 -12.44 16.20 13.49
CA LYS A 99 -12.51 15.60 14.83
C LYS A 99 -11.87 14.22 14.85
N LEU A 100 -12.06 13.42 13.80
CA LEU A 100 -11.43 12.11 13.64
C LEU A 100 -9.91 12.25 13.43
N GLU A 101 -9.48 13.21 12.61
CA GLU A 101 -8.05 13.50 12.47
C GLU A 101 -7.41 13.93 13.79
N ASP A 102 -8.09 14.76 14.59
CA ASP A 102 -7.58 15.19 15.89
C ASP A 102 -7.51 14.04 16.89
N PHE A 103 -8.47 13.10 16.84
CA PHE A 103 -8.40 11.85 17.60
C PHE A 103 -7.14 11.04 17.22
N ALA A 104 -6.84 10.91 15.92
CA ALA A 104 -5.62 10.27 15.47
C ALA A 104 -4.37 11.03 15.94
N ARG A 105 -4.35 12.36 15.80
CA ARG A 105 -3.22 13.20 16.25
C ARG A 105 -2.95 13.05 17.75
N ALA A 106 -3.98 12.85 18.55
CA ALA A 106 -3.88 12.62 19.99
C ALA A 106 -3.33 11.22 20.37
N GLY A 107 -3.20 10.29 19.43
CA GLY A 107 -2.66 8.95 19.67
C GLY A 107 -3.63 7.81 19.36
N GLY A 108 -4.87 8.12 18.98
CA GLY A 108 -5.85 7.12 18.56
C GLY A 108 -5.51 6.52 17.18
N ALA A 109 -6.05 5.33 16.90
CA ALA A 109 -5.95 4.72 15.57
C ALA A 109 -7.24 4.91 14.76
N LEU A 110 -7.12 5.18 13.47
CA LEU A 110 -8.25 5.18 12.53
C LEU A 110 -8.10 4.02 11.54
N GLU A 111 -9.08 3.13 11.51
CA GLU A 111 -9.20 2.07 10.49
C GLU A 111 -10.40 2.39 9.60
N ILE A 112 -10.15 2.75 8.34
CA ILE A 112 -11.18 3.27 7.44
C ILE A 112 -11.36 2.33 6.28
N HIS A 113 -12.51 1.66 6.23
CA HIS A 113 -12.94 0.91 5.06
C HIS A 113 -13.68 1.86 4.13
N ALA A 114 -12.96 2.46 3.20
CA ALA A 114 -13.45 3.49 2.29
C ALA A 114 -14.17 2.93 1.06
N ALA A 115 -14.18 1.60 0.86
CA ALA A 115 -14.90 0.94 -0.22
C ALA A 115 -16.39 1.32 -0.19
N ASN A 116 -16.76 2.22 -1.09
CA ASN A 116 -18.13 2.63 -1.33
C ASN A 116 -18.55 2.18 -2.74
N TRP A 117 -19.63 2.71 -3.29
CA TRP A 117 -20.20 2.23 -4.57
C TRP A 117 -20.64 0.77 -4.58
N GLY A 118 -21.44 0.33 -3.60
CA GLY A 118 -22.36 -0.76 -3.91
C GLY A 118 -23.71 -0.67 -3.24
N TRP A 119 -24.09 -1.63 -2.40
CA TRP A 119 -25.50 -2.01 -2.23
C TRP A 119 -26.29 -0.94 -1.52
N HIS A 120 -25.65 -0.18 -0.63
CA HIS A 120 -26.29 0.90 0.11
C HIS A 120 -26.25 2.25 -0.61
N GLY A 121 -25.56 2.34 -1.75
CA GLY A 121 -25.67 3.44 -2.71
C GLY A 121 -25.09 4.80 -2.28
N GLY A 122 -24.48 4.91 -1.10
CA GLY A 122 -23.80 6.12 -0.68
C GLY A 122 -22.45 6.29 -1.38
N VAL A 123 -22.07 7.56 -1.61
CA VAL A 123 -20.79 7.95 -2.20
C VAL A 123 -20.04 8.86 -1.24
N TRP A 124 -18.80 8.49 -0.94
CA TRP A 124 -17.91 9.27 -0.10
C TRP A 124 -17.17 10.31 -0.94
N THR A 125 -17.42 11.59 -0.68
CA THR A 125 -16.83 12.71 -1.45
C THR A 125 -15.92 13.62 -0.63
N THR A 126 -15.97 13.53 0.70
CA THR A 126 -15.08 14.30 1.59
C THR A 126 -13.69 13.67 1.62
N PRO A 127 -12.60 14.46 1.58
CA PRO A 127 -11.25 13.93 1.76
C PRO A 127 -11.14 13.11 3.05
N LEU A 128 -10.43 11.99 2.95
CA LEU A 128 -10.07 11.15 4.07
C LEU A 128 -8.94 11.81 4.88
N PRO A 129 -8.66 11.35 6.11
CA PRO A 129 -7.59 11.92 6.93
C PRO A 129 -6.28 12.10 6.18
N GLY A 130 -5.56 13.18 6.46
CA GLY A 130 -4.30 13.47 5.77
C GLY A 130 -4.45 13.82 4.28
N GLY A 131 -5.68 14.12 3.83
CA GLY A 131 -5.99 14.52 2.45
C GLY A 131 -6.07 13.36 1.46
N VAL A 132 -6.09 12.11 1.92
CA VAL A 132 -6.24 10.94 1.06
C VAL A 132 -7.58 11.00 0.34
N GLU A 133 -7.59 10.56 -0.91
CA GLU A 133 -8.82 10.42 -1.70
C GLU A 133 -9.00 8.97 -2.12
N ILE A 134 -10.25 8.55 -2.33
CA ILE A 134 -10.57 7.27 -2.93
C ILE A 134 -11.21 7.50 -4.30
N LEU A 135 -10.69 6.81 -5.32
CA LEU A 135 -11.25 6.81 -6.67
C LEU A 135 -11.87 5.45 -6.98
N GLN A 136 -13.03 5.48 -7.64
CA GLN A 136 -13.76 4.28 -8.02
C GLN A 136 -12.92 3.43 -8.99
N SER A 137 -12.75 2.16 -8.66
CA SER A 137 -12.09 1.16 -9.50
C SER A 137 -12.37 -0.22 -8.94
N TYR A 138 -13.00 -1.06 -9.75
CA TYR A 138 -13.34 -2.42 -9.38
C TYR A 138 -12.19 -3.37 -9.70
N SER A 139 -11.76 -4.17 -8.71
CA SER A 139 -10.77 -5.22 -8.91
C SER A 139 -11.22 -6.53 -8.28
N TYR A 140 -11.02 -7.65 -8.98
CA TYR A 140 -11.19 -9.00 -8.43
C TYR A 140 -9.99 -9.44 -7.59
N TYR A 141 -8.85 -8.77 -7.77
CA TYR A 141 -7.58 -9.15 -7.17
C TYR A 141 -6.86 -7.94 -6.56
N ASP A 142 -6.41 -8.14 -5.34
CA ASP A 142 -5.53 -7.21 -4.64
C ASP A 142 -4.27 -7.95 -4.20
N TYR A 143 -3.12 -7.29 -4.32
CA TYR A 143 -1.81 -7.88 -4.07
C TYR A 143 -1.22 -7.33 -2.77
N LEU A 144 -0.93 -8.21 -1.82
CA LEU A 144 -0.28 -7.87 -0.56
C LEU A 144 1.22 -7.66 -0.79
N VAL A 145 1.66 -6.41 -0.79
CA VAL A 145 3.03 -6.00 -1.19
C VAL A 145 4.11 -6.68 -0.35
N LYS A 146 3.85 -6.86 0.96
CA LYS A 146 4.84 -7.36 1.91
C LYS A 146 5.31 -8.79 1.64
N ASN A 147 4.41 -9.68 1.22
CA ASN A 147 4.69 -11.11 1.12
C ASN A 147 4.31 -11.70 -0.25
N GLY A 148 3.78 -10.88 -1.16
CA GLY A 148 3.40 -11.27 -2.50
C GLY A 148 2.16 -12.16 -2.62
N THR A 149 1.27 -12.13 -1.63
CA THR A 149 0.04 -12.91 -1.66
C THR A 149 -1.06 -12.19 -2.45
N TRP A 150 -1.79 -12.92 -3.29
CA TRP A 150 -2.99 -12.43 -3.95
C TRP A 150 -4.22 -12.66 -3.08
N LEU A 151 -4.99 -11.59 -2.85
CA LEU A 151 -6.31 -11.61 -2.25
C LEU A 151 -7.35 -11.59 -3.37
N TYR A 152 -8.14 -12.65 -3.47
CA TYR A 152 -9.21 -12.78 -4.46
C TYR A 152 -10.58 -12.66 -3.80
N SER A 153 -11.51 -11.98 -4.49
CA SER A 153 -12.94 -11.93 -4.17
C SER A 153 -13.74 -11.48 -5.40
N THR A 154 -15.06 -11.68 -5.40
CA THR A 154 -15.97 -11.08 -6.39
C THR A 154 -16.10 -9.59 -6.11
N TYR A 155 -15.12 -8.84 -6.65
CA TYR A 155 -14.79 -7.45 -6.31
C TYR A 155 -14.06 -7.29 -4.98
N ALA A 156 -12.81 -7.77 -4.92
CA ALA A 156 -11.87 -7.59 -3.80
C ALA A 156 -11.71 -6.12 -3.38
N SER A 157 -11.75 -5.19 -4.32
CA SER A 157 -11.78 -3.76 -4.03
C SER A 157 -12.72 -3.00 -4.96
N HIS A 158 -13.28 -1.91 -4.43
CA HIS A 158 -14.15 -0.97 -5.14
C HIS A 158 -13.47 0.38 -5.42
N GLY A 159 -12.23 0.56 -4.95
CA GLY A 159 -11.44 1.73 -5.27
C GLY A 159 -9.97 1.58 -4.97
N TYR A 160 -9.21 2.54 -5.46
CA TYR A 160 -7.81 2.76 -5.10
C TYR A 160 -7.64 4.17 -4.55
N LEU A 161 -6.54 4.37 -3.83
CA LEU A 161 -6.26 5.57 -3.06
C LEU A 161 -5.34 6.50 -3.84
N THR A 162 -5.68 7.77 -3.86
CA THR A 162 -4.88 8.85 -4.42
C THR A 162 -4.52 9.86 -3.34
N ASN A 163 -3.65 10.81 -3.71
CA ASN A 163 -3.07 11.77 -2.78
C ASN A 163 -2.44 11.09 -1.54
N VAL A 164 -1.80 9.94 -1.76
CA VAL A 164 -1.18 9.13 -0.70
C VAL A 164 -0.09 9.94 0.01
N PRO A 165 -0.14 10.09 1.35
CA PRO A 165 0.84 10.82 2.12
C PRO A 165 2.27 10.31 1.89
N THR A 166 3.22 11.24 1.90
CA THR A 166 4.63 10.87 1.78
C THR A 166 5.05 10.01 2.97
N GLY A 167 5.68 8.86 2.70
CA GLY A 167 6.08 7.90 3.74
C GLY A 167 4.96 6.97 4.22
N ALA A 168 3.77 7.02 3.59
CA ALA A 168 2.76 6.01 3.82
C ALA A 168 3.27 4.61 3.42
N ASN A 169 2.94 3.62 4.24
CA ASN A 169 3.16 2.22 3.95
C ASN A 169 2.05 1.71 3.03
N VAL A 170 2.40 1.32 1.81
CA VAL A 170 1.47 0.67 0.88
C VAL A 170 1.36 -0.81 1.24
N ILE A 171 0.18 -1.23 1.67
CA ILE A 171 -0.09 -2.59 2.15
C ILE A 171 -0.58 -3.45 0.99
N THR A 172 -1.60 -2.99 0.28
CA THR A 172 -2.12 -3.68 -0.92
C THR A 172 -2.20 -2.75 -2.11
N VAL A 173 -2.12 -3.33 -3.30
CA VAL A 173 -2.35 -2.67 -4.60
C VAL A 173 -3.30 -3.50 -5.44
N GLN A 174 -4.11 -2.86 -6.29
CA GLN A 174 -4.97 -3.61 -7.24
C GLN A 174 -4.12 -4.38 -8.26
N GLY A 175 -4.70 -5.39 -8.91
CA GLY A 175 -4.06 -6.11 -10.01
C GLY A 175 -5.03 -7.00 -10.78
N ASN A 176 -4.49 -7.91 -11.60
CA ASN A 176 -5.29 -8.84 -12.41
C ASN A 176 -5.10 -10.32 -12.01
N GLY A 177 -4.54 -10.58 -10.82
CA GLY A 177 -4.20 -11.93 -10.35
C GLY A 177 -2.86 -12.47 -10.87
N ALA A 178 -2.21 -11.76 -11.80
CA ALA A 178 -0.87 -12.10 -12.30
C ALA A 178 0.13 -10.94 -12.13
N THR A 179 -0.30 -9.71 -12.35
CA THR A 179 0.53 -8.51 -12.32
C THR A 179 -0.05 -7.46 -11.36
N PRO A 180 0.67 -7.07 -10.29
CA PRO A 180 0.25 -5.98 -9.41
C PRO A 180 0.39 -4.62 -10.09
N ASN A 181 -0.55 -3.72 -9.84
CA ASN A 181 -0.52 -2.34 -10.31
C ASN A 181 -0.14 -1.40 -9.16
N TYR A 182 1.15 -1.14 -8.99
CA TYR A 182 1.68 -0.30 -7.92
C TYR A 182 1.23 1.17 -7.98
N ASN A 183 0.63 1.63 -9.08
CA ASN A 183 0.03 2.96 -9.18
C ASN A 183 -1.41 3.02 -8.64
N ARG A 184 -1.98 1.88 -8.21
CA ARG A 184 -3.32 1.77 -7.65
C ARG A 184 -3.26 1.15 -6.25
N PRO A 185 -2.70 1.86 -5.26
CA PRO A 185 -2.69 1.37 -3.88
C PRO A 185 -4.12 1.26 -3.39
N SER A 186 -4.48 0.11 -2.85
CA SER A 186 -5.83 -0.20 -2.38
C SER A 186 -5.92 -0.30 -0.87
N THR A 187 -4.79 -0.45 -0.17
CA THR A 187 -4.69 -0.26 1.28
C THR A 187 -3.39 0.44 1.60
N ILE A 188 -3.46 1.51 2.39
CA ILE A 188 -2.28 2.23 2.90
C ILE A 188 -2.40 2.43 4.40
N SER A 189 -1.27 2.66 5.06
CA SER A 189 -1.27 3.21 6.41
C SER A 189 -0.18 4.25 6.60
N TYR A 190 -0.42 5.24 7.46
CA TYR A 190 0.52 6.34 7.70
C TYR A 190 0.32 6.93 9.10
N PRO A 191 1.38 7.48 9.71
CA PRO A 191 1.26 8.21 10.95
C PRO A 191 0.48 9.51 10.76
N LEU A 192 -0.32 9.88 11.75
CA LEU A 192 -0.95 11.20 11.82
C LEU A 192 -0.87 11.69 13.27
N GLY A 193 0.03 12.64 13.53
CA GLY A 193 0.42 13.03 14.89
C GLY A 193 0.98 11.84 15.68
N ASN A 194 0.44 11.58 16.87
CA ASN A 194 0.89 10.46 17.72
C ASN A 194 0.20 9.12 17.39
N GLY A 195 -0.82 9.12 16.51
CA GLY A 195 -1.57 7.93 16.12
C GLY A 195 -1.24 7.47 14.70
N GLN A 196 -2.12 6.62 14.18
CA GLN A 196 -2.02 6.04 12.85
C GLN A 196 -3.37 6.05 12.15
N VAL A 197 -3.35 6.22 10.83
CA VAL A 197 -4.48 5.99 9.95
C VAL A 197 -4.16 4.83 9.02
N MET A 198 -5.10 3.89 8.88
CA MET A 198 -5.10 2.86 7.85
C MET A 198 -6.37 3.02 7.04
N VAL A 199 -6.23 3.15 5.72
CA VAL A 199 -7.34 3.33 4.78
C VAL A 199 -7.31 2.20 3.77
N THR A 200 -8.46 1.62 3.47
CA THR A 200 -8.60 0.58 2.45
C THR A 200 -9.79 0.82 1.52
N GLY A 201 -9.60 0.58 0.22
CA GLY A 201 -10.64 0.46 -0.80
C GLY A 201 -11.10 -0.99 -1.01
N LEU A 202 -10.64 -1.94 -0.18
CA LEU A 202 -11.06 -3.34 -0.22
C LEU A 202 -12.48 -3.50 0.34
N THR A 203 -13.24 -4.45 -0.21
CA THR A 203 -14.57 -4.84 0.28
C THR A 203 -14.45 -5.82 1.45
N ILE A 204 -13.78 -5.41 2.52
CA ILE A 204 -13.41 -6.28 3.65
C ILE A 204 -14.62 -7.05 4.20
N GLU A 205 -15.73 -6.38 4.47
CA GLU A 205 -16.92 -6.98 5.07
C GLU A 205 -17.60 -7.99 4.14
N TYR A 206 -17.58 -7.75 2.83
CA TYR A 206 -18.05 -8.69 1.82
C TYR A 206 -17.14 -9.92 1.77
N SER A 207 -15.85 -9.67 1.62
CA SER A 207 -14.87 -10.72 1.34
C SER A 207 -14.63 -11.62 2.56
N VAL A 208 -14.73 -11.08 3.79
CA VAL A 208 -14.78 -11.91 5.00
C VAL A 208 -16.00 -12.84 5.00
N LYS A 209 -17.17 -12.34 4.58
CA LYS A 209 -18.43 -13.12 4.57
C LYS A 209 -18.44 -14.20 3.48
N TYR A 210 -17.88 -13.92 2.30
CA TYR A 210 -18.05 -14.76 1.12
C TYR A 210 -16.78 -15.43 0.60
N SER A 211 -15.59 -14.98 0.99
CA SER A 211 -14.31 -15.39 0.39
C SER A 211 -13.32 -16.03 1.38
N GLY A 212 -13.75 -16.30 2.62
CA GLY A 212 -13.13 -17.28 3.51
C GLY A 212 -12.01 -16.77 4.43
N ALA A 213 -11.21 -17.71 4.94
CA ALA A 213 -10.31 -17.51 6.09
C ALA A 213 -9.20 -16.46 5.85
N VAL A 214 -8.68 -16.35 4.62
CA VAL A 214 -7.60 -15.39 4.30
C VAL A 214 -8.03 -13.94 4.57
N TRP A 215 -9.30 -13.62 4.31
CA TRP A 215 -9.86 -12.29 4.56
C TRP A 215 -10.10 -12.03 6.04
N VAL A 216 -10.49 -13.06 6.80
CA VAL A 216 -10.58 -12.99 8.27
C VAL A 216 -9.21 -12.72 8.88
N ASP A 217 -8.18 -13.44 8.43
CA ASP A 217 -6.81 -13.27 8.92
C ASP A 217 -6.23 -11.90 8.54
N PHE A 218 -6.56 -11.40 7.34
CA PHE A 218 -6.17 -10.07 6.92
C PHE A 218 -6.83 -8.97 7.77
N LEU A 219 -8.14 -9.06 8.04
CA LEU A 219 -8.83 -8.12 8.93
C LEU A 219 -8.27 -8.19 10.36
N LYS A 220 -8.02 -9.38 10.89
CA LYS A 220 -7.33 -9.54 12.20
C LYS A 220 -5.98 -8.85 12.21
N TRP A 221 -5.21 -8.97 11.12
CA TRP A 221 -3.91 -8.33 11.00
C TRP A 221 -4.04 -6.79 10.94
N MET A 222 -5.03 -6.24 10.22
CA MET A 222 -5.29 -4.80 10.16
C MET A 222 -5.58 -4.24 11.57
N ILE A 223 -6.57 -4.80 12.24
CA ILE A 223 -6.97 -4.43 13.61
C ILE A 223 -5.79 -4.52 14.57
N LYS A 224 -5.06 -5.64 14.54
CA LYS A 224 -3.88 -5.88 15.39
C LYS A 224 -2.80 -4.83 15.17
N THR A 225 -2.56 -4.48 13.90
CA THR A 225 -1.52 -3.54 13.51
C THR A 225 -1.86 -2.13 13.97
N ASN A 226 -3.11 -1.69 13.77
CA ASN A 226 -3.56 -0.36 14.19
C ASN A 226 -3.60 -0.21 15.71
N LEU A 227 -4.22 -1.15 16.44
CA LEU A 227 -4.27 -1.11 17.91
C LEU A 227 -2.89 -1.28 18.56
N GLY A 228 -1.99 -1.99 17.89
CA GLY A 228 -0.61 -2.20 18.32
C GLY A 228 0.34 -1.08 17.94
N TYR A 229 -0.13 -0.06 17.20
CA TYR A 229 0.71 1.03 16.76
C TYR A 229 1.31 1.76 17.95
N LYS A 230 2.62 1.95 17.89
CA LYS A 230 3.35 2.83 18.78
C LYS A 230 4.06 3.83 17.89
N PRO A 231 3.82 5.14 18.07
CA PRO A 231 4.61 6.13 17.37
C PRO A 231 6.07 5.83 17.69
N THR A 232 6.85 5.53 16.65
CA THR A 232 8.29 5.47 16.84
C THR A 232 8.69 6.92 17.10
N PRO A 233 9.29 7.26 18.25
CA PRO A 233 9.73 8.62 18.49
C PRO A 233 10.65 9.00 17.34
N VAL A 234 10.19 9.88 16.45
CA VAL A 234 11.10 10.54 15.52
C VAL A 234 11.96 11.39 16.44
N PRO A 235 13.27 11.09 16.61
CA PRO A 235 14.10 11.97 17.39
C PRO A 235 13.98 13.34 16.75
N VAL A 236 13.56 14.35 17.51
CA VAL A 236 13.67 15.74 17.10
C VAL A 236 15.16 16.07 17.13
N SER A 237 15.90 15.54 16.16
CA SER A 237 17.31 15.84 15.96
C SER A 237 17.37 17.09 15.09
N PRO A 238 17.95 18.20 15.58
CA PRO A 238 18.25 19.33 14.71
C PRO A 238 19.24 18.85 13.66
N GLY A 239 18.78 18.67 12.43
CA GLY A 239 19.63 18.51 11.26
C GLY A 239 20.55 17.28 11.24
N ARG A 240 20.00 16.11 10.90
CA ARG A 240 20.76 15.14 10.09
C ARG A 240 19.80 14.34 9.22
N ILE A 241 19.70 14.76 7.96
CA ILE A 241 19.01 14.05 6.89
C ILE A 241 19.80 12.75 6.64
N GLY A 242 19.33 11.64 7.21
CA GLY A 242 19.64 10.33 6.65
C GLY A 242 19.00 10.21 5.27
N PRO A 243 19.61 9.51 4.31
CA PRO A 243 19.00 9.32 2.99
C PRO A 243 17.61 8.69 3.19
N SER A 244 16.56 9.34 2.67
CA SER A 244 15.22 8.78 2.74
C SER A 244 15.17 7.45 2.00
N GLN A 245 14.11 6.67 2.22
CA GLN A 245 13.88 5.38 1.57
C GLN A 245 14.03 5.43 0.03
N TYR A 246 13.81 6.60 -0.60
CA TYR A 246 13.97 6.79 -2.05
C TYR A 246 15.23 7.53 -2.44
N PHE A 247 15.89 8.27 -1.53
CA PHE A 247 17.13 9.01 -1.85
C PHE A 247 18.18 8.10 -2.47
N LEU A 248 18.51 7.02 -1.76
CA LEU A 248 19.58 6.12 -2.16
C LEU A 248 19.23 5.41 -3.47
N LEU A 249 17.97 5.00 -3.62
CA LEU A 249 17.49 4.35 -4.83
C LEU A 249 17.52 5.30 -6.04
N ASN A 250 17.02 6.52 -5.88
CA ASN A 250 17.02 7.55 -6.93
C ASN A 250 18.43 7.97 -7.28
N TYR A 251 19.32 8.11 -6.29
CA TYR A 251 20.73 8.36 -6.52
C TYR A 251 21.38 7.23 -7.34
N ILE A 252 21.10 5.97 -7.00
CA ILE A 252 21.61 4.80 -7.73
C ILE A 252 21.07 4.78 -9.17
N TYR A 253 19.75 4.89 -9.37
CA TYR A 253 19.16 4.83 -10.70
C TYR A 253 19.56 6.01 -11.58
N ASN A 254 19.64 7.22 -11.03
CA ASN A 254 20.16 8.37 -11.75
C ASN A 254 21.62 8.18 -12.18
N THR A 255 22.48 7.69 -11.27
CA THR A 255 23.89 7.43 -11.56
C THR A 255 24.05 6.35 -12.62
N ARG A 256 23.28 5.26 -12.51
CA ARG A 256 23.31 4.16 -13.48
C ARG A 256 22.78 4.59 -14.84
N TYR A 257 21.68 5.33 -14.90
CA TYR A 257 21.15 5.86 -16.15
C TYR A 257 22.22 6.64 -16.94
N HIS A 258 22.92 7.58 -16.29
CA HIS A 258 23.97 8.36 -16.97
C HIS A 258 25.16 7.51 -17.40
N ARG A 259 25.51 6.49 -16.62
CA ARG A 259 26.56 5.54 -16.97
C ARG A 259 26.18 4.69 -18.19
N GLU A 260 24.98 4.12 -18.19
CA GLU A 260 24.49 3.31 -19.31
C GLU A 260 24.24 4.17 -20.56
N LEU A 261 23.77 5.41 -20.40
CA LEU A 261 23.65 6.33 -21.54
C LEU A 261 25.01 6.65 -22.16
N ALA A 262 26.05 6.84 -21.36
CA ALA A 262 27.41 7.01 -21.87
C ALA A 262 27.90 5.74 -22.59
N ARG A 263 27.60 4.55 -22.05
CA ARG A 263 27.93 3.25 -22.65
C ARG A 263 27.20 3.03 -23.97
N PHE A 264 25.90 3.32 -24.03
CA PHE A 264 25.11 3.31 -25.25
C PHE A 264 25.75 4.20 -26.32
N ASN A 265 26.11 5.44 -25.97
CA ASN A 265 26.73 6.37 -26.91
C ASN A 265 28.10 5.88 -27.40
N GLU A 266 28.88 5.20 -26.56
CA GLU A 266 30.15 4.59 -26.95
C GLU A 266 29.92 3.46 -27.97
N LEU A 267 29.03 2.51 -27.65
CA LEU A 267 28.73 1.36 -28.50
C LEU A 267 28.09 1.78 -29.82
N TYR A 268 27.06 2.62 -29.77
CA TYR A 268 26.30 3.03 -30.94
C TYR A 268 27.12 3.84 -31.95
N ASN A 269 28.14 4.58 -31.47
CA ASN A 269 29.03 5.36 -32.33
C ASN A 269 30.36 4.64 -32.63
N SER A 270 30.50 3.38 -32.22
CA SER A 270 31.69 2.58 -32.52
C SER A 270 31.76 2.22 -34.01
N PRO A 271 32.96 2.03 -34.59
CA PRO A 271 33.11 1.52 -35.95
C PRO A 271 32.37 0.20 -36.18
N GLU A 272 32.39 -0.68 -35.18
CA GLU A 272 31.78 -2.01 -35.20
C GLU A 272 30.24 -1.94 -35.27
N ALA A 273 29.62 -0.92 -34.66
CA ALA A 273 28.19 -0.69 -34.79
C ALA A 273 27.74 -0.41 -36.23
N GLY A 274 28.64 0.07 -37.09
CA GLY A 274 28.37 0.26 -38.52
C GLY A 274 28.17 -1.03 -39.31
N GLU A 275 28.53 -2.18 -38.73
CA GLU A 275 28.34 -3.52 -39.32
C GLU A 275 27.05 -4.21 -38.87
N LEU A 276 26.35 -3.63 -37.87
CA LEU A 276 25.10 -4.17 -37.34
C LEU A 276 23.93 -3.94 -38.31
N SER A 277 22.89 -4.76 -38.14
CA SER A 277 21.66 -4.62 -38.93
C SER A 277 20.92 -3.32 -38.58
N ASN A 278 20.27 -2.72 -39.57
CA ASN A 278 19.41 -1.53 -39.34
C ASN A 278 18.31 -1.83 -38.31
N GLU A 279 17.77 -3.05 -38.27
CA GLU A 279 16.76 -3.47 -37.29
C GLU A 279 17.29 -3.42 -35.86
N THR A 280 18.52 -3.90 -35.64
CA THR A 280 19.21 -3.83 -34.34
C THR A 280 19.44 -2.39 -33.91
N LEU A 281 19.95 -1.54 -34.82
CA LEU A 281 20.22 -0.14 -34.54
C LEU A 281 18.94 0.65 -34.25
N GLU A 282 17.86 0.39 -34.99
CA GLU A 282 16.55 0.99 -34.74
C GLU A 282 15.94 0.52 -33.42
N GLY A 283 16.06 -0.77 -33.08
CA GLY A 283 15.62 -1.33 -31.80
C GLY A 283 16.34 -0.70 -30.61
N ALA A 284 17.67 -0.58 -30.68
CA ALA A 284 18.46 0.07 -29.64
C ALA A 284 18.08 1.56 -29.50
N LEU A 285 17.87 2.26 -30.61
CA LEU A 285 17.47 3.67 -30.60
C LEU A 285 16.05 3.87 -30.04
N HIS A 286 15.14 2.92 -30.28
CA HIS A 286 13.80 2.92 -29.70
C HIS A 286 13.86 2.90 -28.17
N TYR A 287 14.61 1.95 -27.59
CA TYR A 287 14.77 1.85 -26.14
C TYR A 287 15.46 3.08 -25.53
N LYS A 288 16.48 3.62 -26.21
CA LYS A 288 17.12 4.88 -25.80
C LYS A 288 16.15 6.05 -25.78
N THR A 289 15.26 6.16 -26.78
CA THR A 289 14.22 7.21 -26.83
C THR A 289 13.25 7.07 -25.68
N LEU A 290 12.77 5.84 -25.42
CA LEU A 290 11.89 5.55 -24.28
C LEU A 290 12.56 5.89 -22.94
N ALA A 291 13.86 5.64 -22.82
CA ALA A 291 14.63 6.00 -21.63
C ALA A 291 14.69 7.51 -21.39
N GLU A 292 14.87 8.31 -22.45
CA GLU A 292 14.86 9.77 -22.38
C GLU A 292 13.48 10.32 -21.98
N GLU A 293 12.40 9.77 -22.54
CA GLU A 293 11.03 10.15 -22.16
C GLU A 293 10.76 9.91 -20.68
N PHE A 294 11.16 8.75 -20.15
CA PHE A 294 11.03 8.47 -18.72
C PHE A 294 11.93 9.38 -17.87
N TYR A 295 13.14 9.70 -18.35
CA TYR A 295 14.05 10.59 -17.63
C TYR A 295 13.51 12.03 -17.57
N GLU A 296 12.95 12.53 -18.67
CA GLU A 296 12.27 13.82 -18.74
C GLU A 296 11.07 13.88 -17.79
N LYS A 297 10.26 12.81 -17.79
CA LYS A 297 9.13 12.67 -16.86
C LYS A 297 9.55 12.69 -15.39
N ALA A 298 10.75 12.22 -15.06
CA ALA A 298 11.28 12.34 -13.70
C ALA A 298 11.54 13.81 -13.30
N GLY A 299 11.81 14.68 -14.29
CA GLY A 299 12.05 16.11 -14.12
C GLY A 299 10.78 16.98 -14.01
N GLU A 300 9.59 16.46 -14.33
CA GLU A 300 8.31 17.20 -14.22
C GLU A 300 8.03 17.70 -12.78
N TYR A 301 8.62 17.04 -11.78
CA TYR A 301 8.49 17.38 -10.37
C TYR A 301 9.58 18.35 -9.88
N GLY A 302 10.31 18.99 -10.79
CA GLY A 302 11.45 19.86 -10.52
C GLY A 302 12.79 19.13 -10.74
N PRO A 303 13.94 19.83 -10.57
CA PRO A 303 15.25 19.25 -10.87
C PRO A 303 15.50 17.94 -10.13
N ILE A 304 15.91 16.89 -10.85
CA ILE A 304 16.08 15.54 -10.29
C ILE A 304 17.05 15.54 -9.10
N ALA A 305 18.16 16.28 -9.20
CA ALA A 305 19.18 16.38 -8.16
C ALA A 305 18.65 16.95 -6.82
N THR A 306 17.62 17.79 -6.86
CA THR A 306 17.00 18.36 -5.66
C THR A 306 15.78 17.56 -5.17
N ASN A 307 15.31 16.59 -5.96
CA ASN A 307 14.09 15.82 -5.71
C ASN A 307 14.33 14.32 -5.53
N LEU A 308 15.56 13.90 -5.21
CA LEU A 308 15.93 12.49 -5.03
C LEU A 308 15.16 11.79 -3.89
N ASN A 309 14.50 12.49 -2.98
CA ASN A 309 13.62 11.88 -1.97
C ASN A 309 12.23 11.48 -2.49
N SER A 310 11.87 11.85 -3.72
CA SER A 310 10.52 11.66 -4.24
C SER A 310 10.30 10.25 -4.79
N PHE A 311 9.25 9.59 -4.30
CA PHE A 311 8.75 8.35 -4.90
C PHE A 311 8.30 8.52 -6.35
N ARG A 312 7.80 9.71 -6.72
CA ARG A 312 7.39 10.00 -8.11
C ARG A 312 8.59 10.05 -9.05
N VAL A 313 9.71 10.63 -8.57
CA VAL A 313 11.00 10.62 -9.28
C VAL A 313 11.55 9.20 -9.38
N PHE A 314 11.35 8.36 -8.36
CA PHE A 314 11.79 6.97 -8.34
C PHE A 314 11.20 6.12 -9.46
N ILE A 315 9.88 6.21 -9.67
CA ILE A 315 9.22 5.41 -10.71
C ILE A 315 9.84 5.72 -12.08
N SER A 316 9.89 7.00 -12.43
CA SER A 316 10.40 7.46 -13.73
C SER A 316 11.89 7.18 -13.91
N LEU A 317 12.74 7.43 -12.90
CA LEU A 317 14.17 7.13 -12.98
C LEU A 317 14.46 5.63 -13.11
N ARG A 318 13.69 4.78 -12.43
CA ARG A 318 13.84 3.33 -12.54
C ARG A 318 13.50 2.87 -13.95
N GLN A 319 12.41 3.38 -14.53
CA GLN A 319 12.02 3.05 -15.90
C GLN A 319 13.03 3.56 -16.93
N ALA A 320 13.53 4.79 -16.76
CA ALA A 320 14.59 5.35 -17.58
C ALA A 320 15.85 4.48 -17.57
N TYR A 321 16.28 4.03 -16.38
CA TYR A 321 17.42 3.13 -16.25
C TYR A 321 17.22 1.79 -16.97
N PHE A 322 16.07 1.12 -16.78
CA PHE A 322 15.87 -0.18 -17.44
C PHE A 322 15.79 -0.04 -18.96
N ALA A 323 15.10 0.98 -19.47
CA ALA A 323 15.04 1.22 -20.90
C ALA A 323 16.42 1.51 -21.51
N ILE A 324 17.29 2.29 -20.86
CA ILE A 324 18.65 2.51 -21.39
C ILE A 324 19.53 1.27 -21.24
N SER A 325 19.31 0.43 -20.22
CA SER A 325 19.97 -0.88 -20.09
C SER A 325 19.58 -1.79 -21.24
N ASP A 326 18.29 -1.90 -21.56
CA ASP A 326 17.81 -2.71 -22.70
C ASP A 326 18.42 -2.22 -24.03
N ALA A 327 18.63 -0.90 -24.18
CA ALA A 327 19.30 -0.33 -25.34
C ALA A 327 20.79 -0.71 -25.43
N VAL A 328 21.50 -0.75 -24.30
CA VAL A 328 22.90 -1.20 -24.22
C VAL A 328 22.97 -2.70 -24.50
N ASP A 329 22.15 -3.52 -23.83
CA ASP A 329 22.13 -4.97 -23.97
C ASP A 329 21.85 -5.36 -25.44
N THR A 330 20.93 -4.67 -26.13
CA THR A 330 20.66 -4.88 -27.56
C THR A 330 21.90 -4.69 -28.45
N LEU A 331 22.76 -3.72 -28.11
CA LEU A 331 23.99 -3.47 -28.85
C LEU A 331 25.11 -4.43 -28.45
N GLU A 332 25.28 -4.71 -27.17
CA GLU A 332 26.31 -5.64 -26.68
C GLU A 332 26.06 -7.06 -27.20
N ASP A 333 24.83 -7.57 -27.11
CA ASP A 333 24.46 -8.89 -27.62
C ASP A 333 24.68 -9.04 -29.13
N ALA A 334 24.61 -7.94 -29.89
CA ALA A 334 24.80 -7.94 -31.33
C ALA A 334 26.27 -7.77 -31.75
N LEU A 335 27.12 -7.30 -30.84
CA LEU A 335 28.55 -7.07 -31.07
C LEU A 335 29.43 -8.23 -30.56
N GLU A 336 28.87 -9.17 -29.79
CA GLU A 336 29.52 -10.44 -29.40
C GLU A 336 29.57 -11.48 -30.53
#